data_AF-A0A920UDK1-F1
#
_entry.id   AF-A0A920UDK1-F1
#
_cell.length_a   1.000
_cell.length_b   1.000
_cell.length_c   1.000
_cell.angle_alpha   90.00
_cell.angle_beta   90.00
_cell.angle_gamma   90.00
#
_symmetry.space_group_name_H-M   'P 1'
#
loop_
_entity.id
_entity.type
_entity.pdbx_description
1 polymer ?
#
loop_
_entity_poly.entity_id
_entity_poly.type
_entity_poly.pdbx_seq_one_letter_code
_entity_poly.pdbx_strand_id
1 'polypeptide(L)' 'MVNSLQPEYKGKIRFLTANLNSTEGKWFAEYHNVGRVTLLFFKPDGTKISSLSGEHEPDYLRRVFNRVFEFE' A
#
# COMPACT_ATOMS: atom_id res chain seq x y z
N MET A 1 5.18 -6.26 9.33
CA MET A 1 3.70 -6.15 9.31
C MET A 1 3.10 -6.45 7.95
N VAL A 2 3.33 -5.70 6.87
CA VAL A 2 2.69 -6.01 5.55
C VAL A 2 3.16 -7.35 4.96
N ASN A 3 4.44 -7.71 5.13
CA ASN A 3 5.01 -8.94 4.57
C ASN A 3 4.29 -10.21 5.03
N SER A 4 3.69 -10.24 6.23
CA SER A 4 2.95 -11.42 6.72
C SER A 4 1.61 -11.60 6.02
N LEU A 5 1.03 -10.55 5.43
CA LEU A 5 -0.25 -10.60 4.72
C LEU A 5 -0.08 -10.92 3.23
N GLN A 6 1.11 -10.75 2.65
CA GLN A 6 1.33 -10.99 1.23
C GLN A 6 0.88 -12.37 0.73
N PRO A 7 1.09 -13.48 1.48
CA PRO A 7 0.62 -14.80 1.05
C PRO A 7 -0.91 -14.89 0.91
N GLU A 8 -1.66 -14.22 1.77
CA GLU A 8 -3.14 -14.26 1.80
C GLU A 8 -3.75 -13.58 0.56
N TYR A 9 -3.06 -12.57 0.02
CA TYR A 9 -3.51 -11.79 -1.13
C TYR A 9 -2.79 -12.15 -2.42
N LYS A 10 -2.09 -13.29 -2.46
CA LYS A 10 -1.38 -13.75 -3.66
C LYS A 10 -2.35 -13.89 -4.83
N GLY A 11 -2.01 -13.24 -5.96
CA GLY A 11 -2.85 -13.20 -7.16
C GLY A 11 -4.01 -12.20 -7.11
N LYS A 12 -4.26 -11.55 -5.95
CA LYS A 12 -5.29 -10.52 -5.77
C LYS A 12 -4.71 -9.12 -5.63
N ILE A 13 -3.64 -8.96 -4.84
CA ILE A 13 -2.93 -7.69 -4.63
C ILE A 13 -1.48 -7.84 -5.05
N ARG A 14 -0.97 -6.84 -5.79
CA ARG A 14 0.46 -6.68 -6.05
C ARG A 14 1.07 -5.69 -5.05
N PHE A 15 1.98 -6.17 -4.22
CA PHE A 15 2.72 -5.32 -3.28
C PHE A 15 3.99 -4.78 -3.94
N LEU A 16 4.18 -3.46 -3.89
CA LEU A 16 5.37 -2.77 -4.38
C LEU A 16 5.94 -1.90 -3.27
N THR A 17 7.25 -1.84 -3.16
CA THR A 17 7.95 -1.03 -2.16
C THR A 17 8.68 0.11 -2.84
N ALA A 18 8.33 1.34 -2.47
CA ALA A 18 9.10 2.53 -2.85
C ALA A 18 10.23 2.74 -1.82
N ASN A 19 11.49 2.65 -2.27
CA ASN A 19 12.65 2.91 -1.43
C ASN A 19 12.89 4.43 -1.31
N LEU A 20 12.52 5.02 -0.18
CA LEU A 20 12.70 6.47 0.06
C LEU A 20 14.16 6.93 0.14
N ASN A 21 15.13 6.01 0.09
CA ASN A 21 16.54 6.36 -0.05
C ASN A 21 16.97 6.53 -1.51
N SER A 22 16.18 6.06 -2.48
CA SER A 22 16.43 6.26 -3.91
C SER A 22 15.77 7.54 -4.42
N THR A 23 16.29 8.08 -5.52
CA THR A 23 15.72 9.27 -6.17
C THR A 23 14.27 9.02 -6.59
N GLU A 24 14.00 7.85 -7.19
CA GLU A 24 12.68 7.45 -7.67
C GLU A 24 11.68 7.32 -6.52
N GLY A 25 12.10 6.71 -5.40
CA GLY A 25 11.22 6.54 -4.24
C GLY A 25 10.91 7.87 -3.54
N LYS A 26 11.89 8.79 -3.46
CA LYS A 26 11.66 10.15 -2.95
C LYS A 26 10.68 10.91 -3.83
N TRP A 27 10.93 10.92 -5.14
CA TRP A 27 10.05 11.58 -6.10
C TRP A 27 8.62 11.01 -6.04
N PHE A 28 8.48 9.68 -5.95
CA PHE A 28 7.18 9.04 -5.83
C PHE A 28 6.42 9.43 -4.55
N ALA A 29 7.12 9.54 -3.42
CA ALA A 29 6.52 9.98 -2.17
C ALA A 29 6.09 11.46 -2.22
N GLU A 30 6.93 12.33 -2.77
CA GLU A 30 6.63 13.75 -2.98
C GLU A 30 5.44 13.95 -3.93
N TYR A 31 5.42 13.23 -5.06
CA TYR A 31 4.35 13.28 -6.06
C TYR A 31 2.98 12.94 -5.45
N HIS A 32 2.96 11.98 -4.50
CA HIS A 32 1.73 11.58 -3.82
C HIS A 32 1.46 12.32 -2.50
N ASN A 33 2.31 13.31 -2.14
CA ASN A 33 2.27 14.07 -0.90
C ASN A 33 2.19 13.18 0.35
N VAL A 34 3.04 12.16 0.43
CA VAL A 34 3.07 11.20 1.55
C VAL A 34 4.40 11.18 2.27
N GLY A 35 4.34 10.98 3.59
CA GLY A 35 5.50 10.82 4.46
C GLY A 35 5.98 9.37 4.59
N ARG A 36 6.90 9.16 5.54
CA ARG A 36 7.40 7.82 5.90
C ARG A 36 6.24 6.90 6.34
N VAL A 37 6.40 5.61 6.06
CA VAL A 37 5.45 4.56 6.48
C VAL A 37 4.02 4.87 6.01
N THR A 38 3.84 4.95 4.70
CA THR A 38 2.52 5.14 4.09
C THR A 38 2.26 4.03 3.07
N LEU A 39 1.08 3.42 3.14
CA LEU A 39 0.54 2.55 2.10
C LEU A 39 -0.28 3.39 1.13
N LEU A 40 -0.01 3.20 -0.15
CA LEU A 40 -0.78 3.78 -1.24
C LEU A 40 -1.50 2.64 -1.98
N PHE A 41 -2.80 2.81 -2.20
CA PHE A 41 -3.63 1.82 -2.87
C PHE A 41 -3.94 2.28 -4.28
N PHE A 42 -3.79 1.39 -5.25
CA PHE A 42 -3.97 1.70 -6.67
C PHE A 42 -4.85 0.64 -7.35
N LYS A 43 -5.63 1.10 -8.34
CA LYS A 43 -6.26 0.21 -9.32
C LYS A 43 -5.20 -0.35 -10.28
N PRO A 44 -5.51 -1.43 -11.02
CA PRO A 44 -4.59 -1.99 -12.03
C PRO A 44 -4.17 -1.01 -13.14
N ASP A 45 -4.99 0.02 -13.41
CA ASP A 45 -4.70 1.08 -14.39
C ASP A 45 -3.78 2.19 -13.85
N GLY A 46 -3.35 2.11 -12.59
CA GLY A 46 -2.50 3.10 -11.94
C GLY A 46 -3.26 4.24 -11.22
N THR A 47 -4.59 4.24 -11.25
CA THR A 47 -5.39 5.23 -10.52
C THR A 47 -5.27 5.02 -9.01
N LYS A 48 -4.84 6.05 -8.26
CA LYS A 48 -4.81 6.02 -6.80
C LYS A 48 -6.24 5.95 -6.23
N ILE A 49 -6.48 4.99 -5.35
CA ILE A 49 -7.75 4.81 -4.63
C ILE A 49 -7.71 5.60 -3.33
N SER A 50 -6.71 5.32 -2.47
CA SER A 50 -6.59 5.94 -1.15
C SER A 50 -5.17 5.78 -0.60
N SER A 51 -4.94 6.28 0.62
CA SER A 51 -3.68 6.13 1.34
C SER A 51 -3.93 5.86 2.83
N LEU A 52 -3.06 5.08 3.45
CA LEU A 52 -3.06 4.81 4.88
C LEU A 52 -1.67 5.09 5.44
N SER A 53 -1.56 6.06 6.34
CA SER A 53 -0.31 6.43 6.99
C SER A 53 -0.19 5.80 8.37
N GLY A 54 1.05 5.56 8.79
CA GLY A 54 1.38 5.02 10.10
C GLY A 54 1.50 3.50 10.11
N GLU A 55 1.92 2.97 11.25
CA GLU A 55 2.03 1.54 11.51
C GLU A 55 0.69 1.00 12.01
N HIS A 56 0.26 -0.14 11.48
CA HIS A 56 -1.01 -0.77 11.82
C HIS A 56 -0.87 -2.28 11.89
N GLU A 57 -1.54 -2.87 12.88
CA GLU A 57 -1.54 -4.32 13.09
C GLU A 57 -2.08 -5.10 11.88
N PRO A 58 -1.60 -6.33 11.63
CA PRO A 58 -2.02 -7.15 10.47
C PRO A 58 -3.54 -7.31 10.34
N ASP A 59 -4.25 -7.50 11.45
CA ASP A 59 -5.71 -7.68 11.44
C ASP A 59 -6.47 -6.42 11.03
N TYR A 60 -5.92 -5.24 11.33
CA TYR A 60 -6.46 -3.99 10.83
C TYR A 60 -6.20 -3.84 9.33
N LEU A 61 -4.97 -4.10 8.90
CA LEU A 61 -4.58 -4.02 7.49
C LEU A 61 -5.40 -4.97 6.62
N ARG A 62 -5.69 -6.19 7.09
CA ARG A 62 -6.56 -7.15 6.39
C ARG A 62 -7.95 -6.59 6.11
N ARG A 63 -8.59 -5.98 7.13
CA ARG A 63 -9.89 -5.31 6.97
C ARG A 63 -9.83 -4.13 6.01
N VAL A 64 -8.75 -3.35 6.06
CA VAL A 64 -8.54 -2.24 5.12
C VAL A 64 -8.41 -2.76 3.69
N PHE A 65 -7.62 -3.80 3.45
CA PHE A 65 -7.41 -4.35 2.10
C PHE A 65 -8.72 -4.90 1.52
N ASN A 66 -9.48 -5.67 2.29
CA ASN A 66 -10.76 -6.20 1.84
C ASN A 66 -11.74 -5.06 1.50
N ARG A 67 -11.77 -4.01 2.32
CA ARG A 67 -12.64 -2.85 2.06
C ARG A 67 -12.21 -2.03 0.85
N VAL A 68 -10.92 -1.72 0.72
CA VAL A 68 -10.38 -0.85 -0.33
C VAL A 68 -10.45 -1.51 -1.71
N PHE A 69 -10.24 -2.83 -1.76
CA PHE A 69 -10.27 -3.60 -3.00
C PHE A 69 -11.57 -4.39 -3.21
N GLU A 70 -12.57 -4.17 -2.35
CA GLU A 70 -13.90 -4.80 -2.44
C GLU A 70 -13.85 -6.33 -2.50
N PHE A 71 -12.94 -6.94 -1.74
CA PHE A 71 -12.87 -8.39 -1.54
C PHE A 71 -13.82 -8.81 -0.41
N GLU A 72 -15.12 -8.88 -0.70
CA GLU A 72 -16.21 -9.35 0.19
C GLU A 72 -16.29 -8.74 1.61
#